data_AF-A0A6I6L226-F1
#
_entry.id   AF-A0A6I6L226-F1
#
_cell.length_a   1.000
_cell.length_b   1.000
_cell.length_c   1.000
_cell.angle_alpha   90.00
_cell.angle_beta   90.00
_cell.angle_gamma   90.00
#
_symmetry.space_group_name_H-M   'P 1'
#
loop_
_entity.id
_entity.type
_entity.pdbx_description
1 polymer ?
#
loop_
_entity_poly.entity_id
_entity_poly.type
_entity_poly.pdbx_seq_one_letter_code
_entity_poly.pdbx_strand_id
1 'polypeptide(L)'
;MIALPDVDTLMAGGLQDRLDSLVADRAKAKEKMIWTGAGGIVAAILVGFIFYTFGLEEIGYFAATVVGGGALAWASNNRQQMIDSLKHEMNGALARSLQVDYSVSAFSGQEFENARTYGLLPTYDDKYLQDQWHGSIDGTDFLLYEAKLTEEQGSGKNRRTVTKFEGVVLRFQFARPFLGTTLVRRDGFKITLFGDNKTYNGQTLERIKMVDPRFEDAFDVYGTDQVEARYLVHPAYCERLIEMEQEFDGDKLAALFLGGDLIVTLHTGNMFESATLSPKRDRELLGKTIAQFGSITKLVKLLNERPRH
;
A
#
# COMPACT_ATOMS: atom_id res chain seq x y z
N MET A 1 -8.52 -16.36 17.59
CA MET A 1 -8.04 -14.98 17.81
C MET A 1 -6.59 -14.91 17.35
N ILE A 2 -6.26 -14.08 16.37
CA ILE A 2 -4.85 -13.80 16.05
C ILE A 2 -4.28 -13.01 17.23
N ALA A 3 -3.33 -13.61 17.94
CA ALA A 3 -2.53 -12.89 18.93
C ALA A 3 -1.48 -12.10 18.16
N LEU A 4 -1.55 -10.77 18.22
CA LEU A 4 -0.51 -9.93 17.64
C LEU A 4 0.77 -10.19 18.42
N PRO A 5 1.83 -10.68 17.79
CA PRO A 5 3.09 -10.88 18.48
C PRO A 5 3.69 -9.51 18.80
N ASP A 6 4.37 -9.40 19.94
CA ASP A 6 5.25 -8.26 20.18
C ASP A 6 6.58 -8.46 19.44
N VAL A 7 7.29 -7.34 19.23
CA VAL A 7 8.57 -7.34 18.51
C VAL A 7 9.61 -8.22 19.20
N ASP A 8 9.63 -8.27 20.53
CA ASP A 8 10.60 -9.06 21.28
C ASP A 8 10.38 -10.56 21.09
N THR A 9 9.12 -10.99 21.09
CA THR A 9 8.73 -12.38 20.84
C THR A 9 9.15 -12.84 19.44
N LEU A 10 8.93 -12.03 18.40
CA LEU A 10 9.37 -12.37 17.04
C LEU A 10 10.90 -12.47 16.96
N MET A 11 11.60 -11.50 17.56
CA MET A 11 13.06 -11.46 17.54
C MET A 11 13.67 -12.65 18.30
N ALA A 12 13.13 -12.98 19.47
CA ALA A 12 13.53 -14.15 20.25
C ALA A 12 13.17 -15.48 19.56
N GLY A 13 12.15 -15.50 18.70
CA GLY A 13 11.71 -16.66 17.92
C GLY A 13 12.62 -17.05 16.75
N GLY A 14 13.89 -16.62 16.75
CA GLY A 14 14.89 -16.92 15.72
C GLY A 14 14.94 -15.93 14.55
N LEU A 15 14.05 -14.91 14.53
CA LEU A 15 14.14 -13.85 13.52
C LEU A 15 15.40 -13.00 13.72
N GLN A 16 15.79 -12.72 14.96
CA GLN A 16 17.02 -11.97 15.27
C GLN A 16 18.25 -12.67 14.69
N ASP A 17 18.44 -13.95 14.98
CA ASP A 17 19.57 -14.75 14.47
C ASP A 17 19.62 -14.75 12.94
N ARG A 18 18.44 -14.84 12.30
CA ARG A 18 18.33 -14.78 10.85
C ARG A 18 18.73 -13.41 10.31
N LEU A 19 18.22 -12.32 10.88
CA LEU A 19 18.58 -10.95 10.47
C LEU A 19 20.07 -10.67 10.68
N ASP A 20 20.65 -11.19 11.77
CA ASP A 20 22.07 -11.08 12.07
C ASP A 20 22.92 -11.84 11.02
N SER A 21 22.46 -13.01 10.56
CA SER A 21 23.12 -13.74 9.47
C SER A 21 23.18 -12.95 8.15
N LEU A 22 22.22 -12.05 7.92
CA LEU A 22 22.13 -11.22 6.72
C LEU A 22 22.95 -9.92 6.80
N VAL A 23 23.57 -9.61 7.96
CA VAL A 23 24.36 -8.39 8.13
C VAL A 23 25.54 -8.33 7.15
N ALA A 24 26.22 -9.47 6.95
CA ALA A 24 27.31 -9.57 5.98
C ALA A 24 26.83 -9.32 4.54
N ASP A 25 25.65 -9.85 4.19
CA ASP A 25 25.08 -9.68 2.86
C ASP A 25 24.58 -8.25 2.63
N ARG A 26 24.03 -7.59 3.64
CA ARG A 26 23.72 -6.14 3.62
C ARG A 26 24.99 -5.31 3.40
N ALA A 27 26.10 -5.66 4.06
CA ALA A 27 27.37 -4.97 3.89
C ALA A 27 27.92 -5.15 2.47
N LYS A 28 27.92 -6.38 1.94
CA LYS A 28 28.32 -6.67 0.55
C LYS A 28 27.43 -5.94 -0.46
N ALA A 29 26.12 -5.88 -0.24
CA ALA A 29 25.20 -5.16 -1.12
C ALA A 29 25.49 -3.65 -1.14
N LYS A 30 25.78 -3.05 0.03
CA LYS A 30 26.22 -1.64 0.13
C LYS A 30 27.54 -1.41 -0.57
N GLU A 31 28.52 -2.27 -0.33
CA GLU A 31 29.85 -2.18 -0.94
C GLU A 31 29.77 -2.31 -2.46
N LYS A 32 29.05 -3.32 -2.97
CA LYS A 32 28.79 -3.51 -4.39
C LYS A 32 28.12 -2.27 -4.99
N MET A 33 27.09 -1.71 -4.35
CA MET A 33 26.43 -0.48 -4.79
C MET A 33 27.41 0.70 -4.89
N ILE A 34 28.27 0.90 -3.87
CA ILE A 34 29.25 1.98 -3.86
C ILE A 34 30.30 1.79 -4.97
N TRP A 35 30.90 0.60 -5.09
CA TRP A 35 31.93 0.34 -6.09
C TRP A 35 31.40 0.39 -7.52
N THR A 36 30.19 -0.11 -7.76
CA THR A 36 29.56 -0.05 -9.08
C THR A 36 29.20 1.38 -9.48
N GLY A 37 28.68 2.19 -8.54
CA GLY A 37 28.45 3.62 -8.77
C GLY A 37 29.75 4.40 -9.00
N ALA A 38 30.74 4.26 -8.12
CA ALA A 38 32.03 4.94 -8.22
C ALA A 38 32.81 4.54 -9.48
N GLY A 39 32.88 3.23 -9.77
CA GLY A 39 33.49 2.71 -10.98
C GLY A 39 32.78 3.18 -12.25
N GLY A 40 31.44 3.27 -12.22
CA GLY A 40 30.64 3.83 -13.31
C GLY A 40 30.93 5.29 -13.60
N ILE A 41 31.11 6.11 -12.56
CA ILE A 41 31.49 7.53 -12.70
C ILE A 41 32.89 7.65 -13.29
N VAL A 42 33.86 6.88 -12.77
CA VAL A 42 35.24 6.89 -13.30
C VAL A 42 35.26 6.44 -14.76
N ALA A 43 34.53 5.38 -15.11
CA ALA A 43 34.41 4.90 -16.48
C ALA A 43 33.77 5.95 -17.40
N ALA A 44 32.72 6.65 -16.96
CA ALA A 44 32.09 7.74 -17.72
C ALA A 44 33.08 8.88 -18.01
N ILE A 45 33.88 9.28 -17.02
CA ILE A 45 34.92 10.31 -17.18
C ILE A 45 35.97 9.86 -18.19
N LEU A 46 36.45 8.61 -18.11
CA LEU A 46 37.44 8.06 -19.04
C LEU A 46 36.88 7.98 -20.46
N VAL A 47 35.64 7.52 -20.63
CA VAL A 47 34.98 7.48 -21.95
C VAL A 47 34.87 8.89 -22.53
N GLY A 48 34.39 9.86 -21.77
CA GLY A 48 34.31 11.26 -22.23
C GLY A 48 35.69 11.82 -22.63
N PHE A 49 36.71 11.57 -21.83
CA PHE A 49 38.08 11.99 -22.10
C PHE A 49 38.67 11.35 -23.36
N ILE A 50 38.45 10.04 -23.57
CA ILE A 50 38.92 9.34 -24.78
C ILE A 50 38.31 9.98 -26.03
N PHE A 51 36.98 10.16 -26.07
CA PHE A 51 36.33 10.76 -27.24
C PHE A 51 36.76 12.22 -27.48
N TYR A 52 37.05 12.98 -26.41
CA TYR A 52 37.66 14.30 -26.51
C TYR A 52 39.02 14.26 -27.23
N THR A 53 39.89 13.28 -26.95
CA THR A 53 41.20 13.18 -27.63
C THR A 53 41.11 12.93 -29.14
N PHE A 54 39.98 12.43 -29.64
CA PHE A 54 39.71 12.20 -31.06
C PHE A 54 38.84 13.30 -31.71
N GLY A 55 38.51 14.37 -30.98
CA GLY A 55 37.67 15.47 -31.49
C GLY A 55 36.19 15.10 -31.68
N LEU A 56 35.71 14.05 -31.00
CA LEU A 56 34.34 13.53 -31.11
C LEU A 56 33.51 13.85 -29.84
N GLU A 57 33.53 15.10 -29.42
CA GLU A 57 33.03 15.53 -28.10
C GLU A 57 31.54 15.20 -27.88
N GLU A 58 30.68 15.46 -28.86
CA GLU A 58 29.23 15.21 -28.74
C GLU A 58 28.90 13.72 -28.51
N ILE A 59 29.59 12.82 -29.22
CA ILE A 59 29.45 11.37 -29.05
C ILE A 59 30.01 10.95 -27.69
N GLY A 60 31.13 11.55 -27.27
CA GLY A 60 31.76 11.32 -25.98
C GLY A 60 30.84 11.63 -24.80
N TYR A 61 30.15 12.77 -24.82
CA TYR A 61 29.21 13.16 -23.77
C TYR A 61 28.01 12.21 -23.69
N PHE A 62 27.46 11.82 -24.84
CA PHE A 62 26.39 10.84 -24.89
C PHE A 62 26.83 9.48 -24.33
N ALA A 63 27.97 8.96 -24.77
CA ALA A 63 28.51 7.68 -24.32
C ALA A 63 28.84 7.68 -22.81
N ALA A 64 29.43 8.77 -22.29
CA ALA A 64 29.68 8.94 -20.87
C ALA A 64 28.39 8.93 -20.05
N THR A 65 27.33 9.58 -20.53
CA THR A 65 26.01 9.61 -19.87
C THR A 65 25.38 8.22 -19.82
N VAL A 66 25.46 7.45 -20.91
CA VAL A 66 24.95 6.08 -20.95
C VAL A 66 25.70 5.17 -19.98
N VAL A 67 27.04 5.26 -19.93
CA VAL A 67 27.86 4.45 -19.01
C VAL A 67 27.59 4.81 -17.56
N GLY A 68 27.62 6.10 -17.22
CA GLY A 68 27.37 6.58 -15.86
C GLY A 68 25.94 6.27 -15.41
N GLY A 69 24.94 6.60 -16.24
CA GLY A 69 23.54 6.33 -15.97
C GLY A 69 23.22 4.84 -15.84
N GLY A 70 23.77 4.01 -16.72
CA GLY A 70 23.61 2.55 -16.66
C GLY A 70 24.21 1.94 -15.39
N ALA A 71 25.40 2.38 -14.98
CA ALA A 71 26.03 1.93 -13.74
C ALA A 71 25.22 2.34 -12.50
N LEU A 72 24.69 3.56 -12.46
CA LEU A 72 23.81 4.03 -11.38
C LEU A 72 22.49 3.23 -11.33
N ALA A 73 21.88 2.97 -12.49
CA ALA A 73 20.67 2.14 -12.58
C ALA A 73 20.93 0.72 -12.07
N TRP A 74 22.07 0.12 -12.43
CA TRP A 74 22.45 -1.21 -11.96
C TRP A 74 22.76 -1.25 -10.45
N ALA A 75 23.44 -0.23 -9.92
CA ALA A 75 23.68 -0.07 -8.49
C ALA A 75 22.37 0.01 -7.70
N SER A 76 21.41 0.78 -8.20
CA SER A 76 20.06 0.90 -7.62
C SER A 76 19.32 -0.44 -7.63
N ASN A 77 19.37 -1.18 -8.74
CA ASN A 77 18.73 -2.48 -8.87
C ASN A 77 19.29 -3.51 -7.87
N ASN A 78 20.63 -3.58 -7.70
CA ASN A 78 21.25 -4.46 -6.71
C ASN A 78 20.78 -4.14 -5.27
N ARG A 79 20.62 -2.85 -4.94
CA ARG A 79 20.07 -2.42 -3.65
C ARG A 79 18.64 -2.89 -3.47
N GLN A 80 17.80 -2.72 -4.48
CA GLN A 80 16.38 -3.09 -4.39
C GLN A 80 16.21 -4.60 -4.21
N GLN A 81 16.93 -5.42 -4.97
CA GLN A 81 16.90 -6.89 -4.83
C GLN A 81 17.21 -7.37 -3.40
N MET A 82 18.17 -6.73 -2.72
CA MET A 82 18.49 -7.03 -1.33
C MET A 82 17.34 -6.62 -0.40
N ILE A 83 16.76 -5.43 -0.58
CA ILE A 83 15.63 -4.97 0.23
C ILE A 83 14.43 -5.92 0.06
N ASP A 84 14.10 -6.32 -1.16
CA ASP A 84 12.98 -7.22 -1.45
C ASP A 84 13.20 -8.59 -0.80
N SER A 85 14.44 -9.11 -0.83
CA SER A 85 14.80 -10.37 -0.16
C SER A 85 14.63 -10.27 1.36
N LEU A 86 15.08 -9.17 1.96
CA LEU A 86 14.93 -8.93 3.40
C LEU A 86 13.45 -8.77 3.79
N LYS A 87 12.68 -8.00 3.02
CA LYS A 87 11.23 -7.86 3.19
C LYS A 87 10.55 -9.22 3.14
N HIS A 88 10.90 -10.06 2.17
CA HIS A 88 10.33 -11.39 2.04
C HIS A 88 10.56 -12.24 3.30
N GLU A 89 11.78 -12.21 3.84
CA GLU A 89 12.09 -12.95 5.07
C GLU A 89 11.36 -12.40 6.30
N MET A 90 11.35 -11.06 6.48
CA MET A 90 10.73 -10.41 7.63
C MET A 90 9.21 -10.52 7.61
N ASN A 91 8.58 -10.18 6.48
CA ASN A 91 7.13 -10.32 6.30
C ASN A 91 6.72 -11.79 6.38
N GLY A 92 7.51 -12.72 5.84
CA GLY A 92 7.27 -14.16 5.97
C GLY A 92 7.34 -14.66 7.42
N ALA A 93 8.26 -14.14 8.24
CA ALA A 93 8.32 -14.47 9.67
C ALA A 93 7.10 -13.93 10.44
N LEU A 94 6.70 -12.69 10.15
CA LEU A 94 5.50 -12.09 10.73
C LEU A 94 4.24 -12.86 10.31
N ALA A 95 4.11 -13.20 9.03
CA ALA A 95 2.99 -13.96 8.48
C ALA A 95 2.81 -15.30 9.21
N ARG A 96 3.90 -16.06 9.41
CA ARG A 96 3.89 -17.32 10.17
C ARG A 96 3.42 -17.12 11.62
N SER A 97 3.87 -16.06 12.29
CA SER A 97 3.47 -15.77 13.67
C SER A 97 2.00 -15.35 13.77
N LEU A 98 1.49 -14.63 12.77
CA LEU A 98 0.09 -14.21 12.68
C LEU A 98 -0.83 -15.33 12.16
N GLN A 99 -0.26 -16.45 11.69
CA GLN A 99 -0.97 -17.53 11.00
C GLN A 99 -1.74 -17.05 9.76
N VAL A 100 -1.11 -16.16 9.01
CA VAL A 100 -1.59 -15.64 7.72
C VAL A 100 -0.57 -15.93 6.64
N ASP A 101 -0.97 -15.79 5.39
CA ASP A 101 -0.10 -15.97 4.23
C ASP A 101 0.39 -14.61 3.73
N TYR A 102 1.61 -14.61 3.19
CA TYR A 102 2.24 -13.45 2.56
C TYR A 102 2.90 -13.83 1.24
N SER A 103 2.73 -12.97 0.24
CA SER A 103 3.36 -13.08 -1.08
C SER A 103 3.89 -11.71 -1.53
N VAL A 104 5.08 -11.70 -2.12
CA VAL A 104 5.68 -10.47 -2.69
C VAL A 104 4.86 -9.97 -3.88
N SER A 105 4.40 -10.88 -4.74
CA SER A 105 3.49 -10.55 -5.83
C SER A 105 2.05 -10.49 -5.33
N ALA A 106 1.30 -9.50 -5.81
CA ALA A 106 -0.11 -9.39 -5.53
C ALA A 106 -0.96 -9.53 -6.80
N PHE A 107 -2.16 -10.07 -6.62
CA PHE A 107 -3.17 -10.20 -7.67
C PHE A 107 -4.45 -9.54 -7.20
N SER A 108 -5.02 -8.70 -8.06
CA SER A 108 -6.34 -8.11 -7.86
C SER A 108 -7.45 -9.04 -8.35
N GLY A 109 -8.57 -9.07 -7.65
CA GLY A 109 -9.80 -9.72 -8.07
C GLY A 109 -10.98 -8.75 -8.14
N GLN A 110 -12.18 -9.25 -7.78
CA GLN A 110 -13.42 -8.49 -7.83
C GLN A 110 -13.41 -7.27 -6.89
N GLU A 111 -12.65 -7.33 -5.80
CA GLU A 111 -12.50 -6.21 -4.85
C GLU A 111 -11.92 -4.97 -5.53
N PHE A 112 -10.94 -5.16 -6.41
CA PHE A 112 -10.32 -4.06 -7.15
C PHE A 112 -11.29 -3.47 -8.18
N GLU A 113 -12.00 -4.33 -8.93
CA GLU A 113 -12.97 -3.88 -9.92
C GLU A 113 -14.16 -3.17 -9.26
N ASN A 114 -14.61 -3.63 -8.10
CA ASN A 114 -15.61 -2.95 -7.30
C ASN A 114 -15.09 -1.60 -6.77
N ALA A 115 -13.87 -1.56 -6.22
CA ALA A 115 -13.25 -0.32 -5.77
C ALA A 115 -13.16 0.71 -6.91
N ARG A 116 -12.79 0.29 -8.11
CA ARG A 116 -12.78 1.14 -9.31
C ARG A 116 -14.19 1.58 -9.71
N THR A 117 -15.13 0.63 -9.80
CA THR A 117 -16.51 0.88 -10.24
C THR A 117 -17.23 1.89 -9.36
N TYR A 118 -17.05 1.81 -8.04
CA TYR A 118 -17.63 2.73 -7.06
C TYR A 118 -16.72 3.94 -6.75
N GLY A 119 -15.64 4.11 -7.51
CA GLY A 119 -14.76 5.28 -7.47
C GLY A 119 -13.94 5.44 -6.20
N LEU A 120 -13.62 4.35 -5.49
CA LEU A 120 -12.63 4.30 -4.42
C LEU A 120 -11.21 4.35 -4.99
N LEU A 121 -11.04 3.87 -6.21
CA LEU A 121 -9.81 3.99 -6.98
C LEU A 121 -10.02 4.93 -8.18
N PRO A 122 -9.00 5.74 -8.54
CA PRO A 122 -9.06 6.59 -9.73
C PRO A 122 -8.95 5.77 -11.02
N THR A 123 -9.18 6.45 -12.15
CA THR A 123 -8.78 5.94 -13.46
C THR A 123 -7.25 5.84 -13.58
N TYR A 124 -6.79 4.91 -14.39
CA TYR A 124 -5.38 4.61 -14.59
C TYR A 124 -5.14 3.96 -15.95
N ASP A 125 -3.90 4.01 -16.42
CA ASP A 125 -3.42 3.30 -17.61
C ASP A 125 -2.66 2.02 -17.20
N ASP A 126 -1.80 2.13 -16.18
CA ASP A 126 -1.00 1.02 -15.65
C ASP A 126 -1.25 0.83 -14.14
N LYS A 127 -1.14 -0.43 -13.69
CA LYS A 127 -1.23 -0.80 -12.27
C LYS A 127 -0.07 -1.71 -11.87
N TYR A 128 0.47 -1.47 -10.68
CA TYR A 128 1.48 -2.29 -10.03
C TYR A 128 0.97 -2.72 -8.67
N LEU A 129 1.00 -4.02 -8.41
CA LEU A 129 0.49 -4.61 -7.17
C LEU A 129 1.60 -5.42 -6.50
N GLN A 130 1.76 -5.26 -5.19
CA GLN A 130 2.78 -5.97 -4.41
C GLN A 130 2.33 -6.21 -2.97
N ASP A 131 3.12 -6.97 -2.22
CA ASP A 131 2.98 -7.18 -0.79
C ASP A 131 1.56 -7.66 -0.40
N GLN A 132 1.16 -8.81 -0.97
CA GLN A 132 -0.13 -9.42 -0.69
C GLN A 132 -0.10 -10.18 0.63
N TRP A 133 -1.10 -9.92 1.47
CA TRP A 133 -1.38 -10.63 2.71
C TRP A 133 -2.80 -11.17 2.65
N HIS A 134 -2.99 -12.44 3.03
CA HIS A 134 -4.33 -13.02 3.10
C HIS A 134 -4.43 -14.06 4.21
N GLY A 135 -5.65 -14.34 4.65
CA GLY A 135 -5.91 -15.30 5.71
C GLY A 135 -7.26 -15.03 6.35
N SER A 136 -7.42 -15.41 7.62
CA SER A 136 -8.65 -15.20 8.36
C SER A 136 -8.41 -14.56 9.73
N ILE A 137 -9.09 -13.46 10.00
CA ILE A 137 -9.05 -12.76 11.29
C ILE A 137 -10.40 -12.97 11.96
N ASP A 138 -10.40 -13.71 13.07
CA ASP A 138 -11.63 -13.98 13.84
C ASP A 138 -12.77 -14.59 12.98
N GLY A 139 -12.40 -15.50 12.06
CA GLY A 139 -13.33 -16.14 11.13
C GLY A 139 -13.78 -15.25 9.96
N THR A 140 -13.21 -14.06 9.81
CA THR A 140 -13.43 -13.16 8.67
C THR A 140 -12.24 -13.21 7.74
N ASP A 141 -12.46 -13.68 6.52
CA ASP A 141 -11.40 -13.78 5.53
C ASP A 141 -10.99 -12.38 5.09
N PHE A 142 -9.68 -12.15 5.00
CA PHE A 142 -9.14 -10.87 4.55
C PHE A 142 -8.15 -11.05 3.41
N LEU A 143 -8.04 -10.00 2.61
CA LEU A 143 -7.02 -9.79 1.60
C LEU A 143 -6.54 -8.36 1.72
N LEU A 144 -5.23 -8.15 1.68
CA LEU A 144 -4.61 -6.84 1.65
C LEU A 144 -3.45 -6.86 0.67
N TYR A 145 -3.26 -5.78 -0.08
CA TYR A 145 -2.08 -5.58 -0.90
C TYR A 145 -1.84 -4.10 -1.15
N GLU A 146 -0.61 -3.76 -1.54
CA GLU A 146 -0.28 -2.44 -2.04
C GLU A 146 -0.62 -2.32 -3.52
N ALA A 147 -1.12 -1.15 -3.89
CA ALA A 147 -1.39 -0.79 -5.27
C ALA A 147 -0.81 0.58 -5.60
N LYS A 148 -0.16 0.65 -6.76
CA LYS A 148 0.25 1.89 -7.41
C LYS A 148 -0.39 1.97 -8.77
N LEU A 149 -1.15 3.03 -9.01
CA LEU A 149 -1.86 3.29 -10.25
C LEU A 149 -1.28 4.52 -10.93
N THR A 150 -0.92 4.39 -12.20
CA THR A 150 -0.30 5.46 -12.98
C THR A 150 -1.09 5.77 -14.24
N GLU A 151 -1.01 7.03 -14.68
CA GLU A 151 -1.66 7.54 -15.89
C GLU A 151 -0.65 8.36 -16.69
N GLU A 152 -0.63 8.16 -17.99
CA GLU A 152 0.17 8.91 -18.95
C GLU A 152 -0.54 10.22 -19.30
N GLN A 153 0.11 11.35 -19.00
CA GLN A 153 -0.44 12.67 -19.28
C GLN A 153 0.42 13.41 -20.30
N GLY A 154 -0.24 14.19 -21.15
CA GLY A 154 0.40 15.02 -22.19
C GLY A 154 0.63 14.28 -23.50
N SER A 155 1.35 14.92 -24.42
CA SER A 155 1.63 14.37 -25.75
C SER A 155 3.05 14.73 -26.22
N GLY A 156 3.61 13.89 -27.08
CA GLY A 156 4.95 14.08 -27.64
C GLY A 156 6.04 14.21 -26.56
N LYS A 157 6.81 15.30 -26.60
CA LYS A 157 7.90 15.58 -25.67
C LYS A 157 7.43 15.94 -24.25
N ASN A 158 6.14 16.23 -24.06
CA ASN A 158 5.57 16.58 -22.75
C ASN A 158 4.82 15.40 -22.11
N ARG A 159 5.00 14.18 -22.65
CA ARG A 159 4.45 12.96 -22.08
C ARG A 159 5.14 12.66 -20.75
N ARG A 160 4.35 12.42 -19.70
CA ARG A 160 4.84 12.05 -18.38
C ARG A 160 3.91 11.04 -17.71
N THR A 161 4.49 10.11 -16.98
CA THR A 161 3.78 9.20 -16.09
C THR A 161 3.45 9.92 -14.78
N VAL A 162 2.18 9.95 -14.38
CA VAL A 162 1.72 10.54 -13.12
C VAL A 162 1.13 9.44 -12.23
N THR A 163 1.54 9.40 -10.97
CA THR A 163 0.92 8.51 -9.97
C THR A 163 -0.42 9.09 -9.53
N LYS A 164 -1.49 8.33 -9.77
CA LYS A 164 -2.88 8.70 -9.46
C LYS A 164 -3.32 8.15 -8.11
N PHE A 165 -2.81 6.97 -7.77
CA PHE A 165 -3.02 6.30 -6.49
C PHE A 165 -1.73 5.58 -6.10
N GLU A 166 -1.38 5.67 -4.83
CA GLU A 166 -0.34 4.90 -4.17
C GLU A 166 -0.89 4.65 -2.78
N GLY A 167 -1.00 3.38 -2.39
CA GLY A 167 -1.82 3.05 -1.25
C GLY A 167 -2.04 1.56 -1.05
N VAL A 168 -2.90 1.25 -0.09
CA VAL A 168 -3.33 -0.12 0.22
C VAL A 168 -4.77 -0.35 -0.20
N VAL A 169 -5.04 -1.57 -0.67
CA VAL A 169 -6.39 -2.09 -0.92
C VAL A 169 -6.62 -3.25 0.04
N LEU A 170 -7.68 -3.17 0.81
CA LEU A 170 -8.13 -4.20 1.74
C LEU A 170 -9.50 -4.72 1.32
N ARG A 171 -9.72 -6.02 1.53
CA ARG A 171 -11.02 -6.68 1.45
C ARG A 171 -11.20 -7.54 2.69
N PHE A 172 -12.34 -7.40 3.34
CA PHE A 172 -12.83 -8.32 4.36
C PHE A 172 -14.12 -8.97 3.86
N GLN A 173 -14.18 -10.30 3.92
CA GLN A 173 -15.34 -11.07 3.51
C GLN A 173 -16.11 -11.53 4.74
N PHE A 174 -17.29 -10.95 4.95
CA PHE A 174 -18.16 -11.27 6.07
C PHE A 174 -19.12 -12.41 5.72
N ALA A 175 -19.47 -13.20 6.73
CA ALA A 175 -20.38 -14.34 6.57
C ALA A 175 -21.80 -13.94 6.16
N ARG A 176 -22.27 -12.76 6.59
CA ARG A 176 -23.59 -12.22 6.22
C ARG A 176 -23.43 -11.12 5.19
N PRO A 177 -24.15 -11.21 4.05
CA PRO A 177 -24.14 -10.14 3.07
C PRO A 177 -24.85 -8.89 3.60
N PHE A 178 -24.36 -7.73 3.19
CA PHE A 178 -25.04 -6.45 3.22
C PHE A 178 -26.21 -6.46 2.23
N LEU A 179 -27.34 -5.90 2.66
CA LEU A 179 -28.58 -5.84 1.88
C LEU A 179 -28.53 -4.75 0.81
N GLY A 180 -27.89 -3.63 1.13
CA GLY A 180 -27.64 -2.50 0.26
C GLY A 180 -26.15 -2.27 0.00
N THR A 181 -25.89 -1.31 -0.88
CA THR A 181 -24.54 -0.80 -1.12
C THR A 181 -24.33 0.43 -0.26
N THR A 182 -23.25 0.48 0.51
CA THR A 182 -22.86 1.68 1.30
C THR A 182 -21.43 2.08 0.96
N LEU A 183 -21.24 3.35 0.59
CA LEU A 183 -19.98 3.97 0.24
C LEU A 183 -19.65 5.05 1.27
N VAL A 184 -18.47 4.96 1.88
CA VAL A 184 -17.95 5.92 2.85
C VAL A 184 -16.69 6.53 2.29
N ARG A 185 -16.53 7.85 2.37
CA ARG A 185 -15.36 8.56 1.86
C ARG A 185 -14.94 9.63 2.84
N ARG A 186 -13.66 9.67 3.20
CA ARG A 186 -13.13 10.72 4.05
C ARG A 186 -13.12 12.06 3.31
N ASP A 187 -13.55 13.12 3.99
CA ASP A 187 -13.59 14.46 3.42
C ASP A 187 -12.17 15.02 3.23
N GLY A 188 -11.65 14.81 2.02
CA GLY A 188 -10.53 15.53 1.41
C GLY A 188 -10.78 15.82 -0.07
N PHE A 189 -11.97 15.44 -0.56
CA PHE A 189 -12.46 15.70 -1.91
C PHE A 189 -13.49 16.80 -1.77
N LYS A 190 -13.06 18.07 -1.90
CA LYS A 190 -13.98 19.22 -1.99
C LYS A 190 -14.87 19.06 -3.22
N ILE A 191 -15.89 18.23 -3.16
CA ILE A 191 -17.09 18.33 -3.98
C ILE A 191 -18.06 19.22 -3.20
N THR A 192 -17.60 20.44 -2.91
CA THR A 192 -18.50 21.58 -2.84
C THR A 192 -19.04 21.78 -4.25
N LEU A 193 -20.06 21.03 -4.63
CA LEU A 193 -21.08 21.40 -5.62
C LEU A 193 -22.13 20.28 -5.64
N PHE A 194 -23.20 20.50 -4.88
CA PHE A 194 -24.56 19.94 -5.03
C PHE A 194 -24.70 18.71 -5.94
N GLY A 195 -24.84 17.54 -5.31
CA GLY A 195 -25.21 16.30 -5.97
C GLY A 195 -25.63 15.27 -4.93
N ASP A 196 -26.95 15.22 -4.66
CA ASP A 196 -27.59 14.43 -3.61
C ASP A 196 -27.39 12.92 -3.77
N ASN A 197 -27.09 12.44 -4.97
CA ASN A 197 -26.93 11.02 -5.26
C ASN A 197 -25.72 10.75 -6.18
N LYS A 198 -25.13 9.56 -6.08
CA LYS A 198 -24.06 9.07 -6.97
C LYS A 198 -24.54 7.82 -7.69
N THR A 199 -24.41 7.77 -9.00
CA THR A 199 -24.76 6.57 -9.78
C THR A 199 -23.51 5.80 -10.17
N TYR A 200 -23.45 4.54 -9.79
CA TYR A 200 -22.37 3.60 -10.12
C TYR A 200 -23.00 2.34 -10.69
N ASN A 201 -22.53 1.88 -11.85
CA ASN A 201 -23.03 0.66 -12.49
C ASN A 201 -24.58 0.55 -12.59
N GLY A 202 -25.25 1.68 -12.87
CA GLY A 202 -26.72 1.75 -12.94
C GLY A 202 -27.45 1.77 -11.59
N GLN A 203 -26.74 1.67 -10.46
CA GLN A 203 -27.28 1.80 -9.12
C GLN A 203 -27.07 3.23 -8.61
N THR A 204 -28.13 3.87 -8.13
CA THR A 204 -28.07 5.21 -7.52
C THR A 204 -27.95 5.09 -6.01
N LEU A 205 -26.89 5.66 -5.44
CA LEU A 205 -26.61 5.73 -4.02
C LEU A 205 -26.96 7.14 -3.55
N GLU A 206 -27.83 7.25 -2.56
CA GLU A 206 -28.26 8.54 -2.00
C GLU A 206 -27.33 8.98 -0.89
N ARG A 207 -27.09 10.29 -0.76
CA ARG A 207 -26.30 10.85 0.34
C ARG A 207 -27.05 10.63 1.66
N ILE A 208 -26.33 10.11 2.65
CA ILE A 208 -26.89 9.76 3.95
C ILE A 208 -26.31 10.70 4.98
N LYS A 209 -27.19 11.53 5.54
CA LYS A 209 -26.82 12.43 6.64
C LYS A 209 -26.55 11.64 7.92
N MET A 210 -25.38 11.87 8.50
CA MET A 210 -24.92 11.32 9.77
C MET A 210 -25.47 12.13 10.95
N VAL A 211 -25.67 11.45 12.08
CA VAL A 211 -26.26 12.05 13.29
C VAL A 211 -25.21 12.81 14.11
N ASP A 212 -23.98 12.29 14.17
CA ASP A 212 -22.88 12.96 14.87
C ASP A 212 -22.22 13.97 13.90
N PRO A 213 -22.18 15.27 14.27
CA PRO A 213 -21.56 16.30 13.43
C PRO A 213 -20.10 16.02 13.11
N ARG A 214 -19.33 15.41 14.04
CA ARG A 214 -17.91 15.11 13.82
C ARG A 214 -17.71 14.10 12.69
N PHE A 215 -18.64 13.15 12.54
CA PHE A 215 -18.58 12.17 11.45
C PHE A 215 -19.14 12.73 10.15
N GLU A 216 -20.21 13.54 10.20
CA GLU A 216 -20.71 14.25 9.00
C GLU A 216 -19.61 15.14 8.41
N ASP A 217 -18.81 15.80 9.26
CA ASP A 217 -17.69 16.65 8.82
C ASP A 217 -16.48 15.84 8.34
N ALA A 218 -16.29 14.61 8.84
CA ALA A 218 -15.14 13.78 8.50
C ALA A 218 -15.39 12.87 7.30
N PHE A 219 -16.64 12.47 7.04
CA PHE A 219 -16.99 11.48 6.03
C PHE A 219 -18.26 11.85 5.26
N ASP A 220 -18.18 11.71 3.93
CA ASP A 220 -19.36 11.61 3.09
C ASP A 220 -19.81 10.14 2.99
N VAL A 221 -21.09 9.92 3.25
CA VAL A 221 -21.72 8.59 3.19
C VAL A 221 -22.79 8.58 2.12
N TYR A 222 -22.76 7.56 1.27
CA TYR A 222 -23.78 7.31 0.27
C TYR A 222 -24.26 5.87 0.37
N GLY A 223 -25.54 5.60 0.12
CA GLY A 223 -26.00 4.23 0.07
C GLY A 223 -27.37 4.04 -0.54
N THR A 224 -27.76 2.79 -0.76
CA THR A 224 -29.08 2.42 -1.28
C THR A 224 -30.11 2.13 -0.20
N ASP A 225 -29.66 1.93 1.04
CA ASP A 225 -30.50 1.73 2.21
C ASP A 225 -29.99 2.63 3.35
N GLN A 226 -30.78 3.64 3.72
CA GLN A 226 -30.38 4.59 4.75
C GLN A 226 -30.37 4.01 6.17
N VAL A 227 -31.11 2.94 6.42
CA VAL A 227 -31.17 2.29 7.74
C VAL A 227 -29.94 1.43 7.91
N GLU A 228 -29.65 0.56 6.93
CA GLU A 228 -28.47 -0.30 6.98
C GLU A 228 -27.17 0.52 6.99
N ALA A 229 -27.06 1.55 6.15
CA ALA A 229 -25.87 2.38 6.13
C ALA A 229 -25.59 3.08 7.47
N ARG A 230 -26.61 3.60 8.17
CA ARG A 230 -26.40 4.22 9.50
C ARG A 230 -25.97 3.20 10.56
N TYR A 231 -26.38 1.95 10.41
CA TYR A 231 -25.89 0.86 11.23
C TYR A 231 -24.41 0.55 10.94
N LEU A 232 -24.04 0.43 9.65
CA LEU A 232 -22.68 0.12 9.21
C LEU A 232 -21.69 1.24 9.49
N VAL A 233 -22.13 2.51 9.41
CA VAL A 233 -21.29 3.70 9.59
C VAL A 233 -21.46 4.31 10.98
N HIS A 234 -21.86 3.50 11.95
CA HIS A 234 -21.99 3.95 13.34
C HIS A 234 -20.66 4.53 13.88
N PRO A 235 -20.70 5.59 14.72
CA PRO A 235 -19.56 6.25 15.37
C PRO A 235 -18.28 5.44 15.59
N ALA A 236 -18.33 4.39 16.41
CA ALA A 236 -17.15 3.56 16.69
C ALA A 236 -16.47 2.97 15.44
N TYR A 237 -17.21 2.67 14.37
CA TYR A 237 -16.61 2.20 13.11
C TYR A 237 -15.82 3.30 12.41
N CYS A 238 -16.40 4.49 12.33
CA CYS A 238 -15.71 5.65 11.77
C CYS A 238 -14.45 5.95 12.57
N GLU A 239 -14.51 5.89 13.90
CA GLU A 239 -13.34 6.03 14.77
C GLU A 239 -12.26 4.98 14.45
N ARG A 240 -12.63 3.70 14.26
CA ARG A 240 -11.68 2.65 13.84
C ARG A 240 -11.09 2.89 12.45
N LEU A 241 -11.87 3.41 11.50
CA LEU A 241 -11.36 3.77 10.18
C LEU A 241 -10.36 4.92 10.28
N ILE A 242 -10.63 5.92 11.13
CA ILE A 242 -9.69 7.03 11.41
C ILE A 242 -8.41 6.51 12.05
N GLU A 243 -8.50 5.64 13.07
CA GLU A 243 -7.34 5.00 13.71
C GLU A 243 -6.53 4.18 12.70
N MET A 244 -7.20 3.43 11.82
CA MET A 244 -6.53 2.66 10.77
C MET A 244 -5.82 3.58 9.77
N GLU A 245 -6.45 4.67 9.32
CA GLU A 245 -5.80 5.65 8.47
C GLU A 245 -4.52 6.21 9.12
N GLN A 246 -4.57 6.54 10.42
CA GLN A 246 -3.42 7.06 11.17
C GLN A 246 -2.29 6.04 11.30
N GLU A 247 -2.58 4.77 11.61
CA GLU A 247 -1.54 3.73 11.75
C GLU A 247 -0.87 3.37 10.42
N PHE A 248 -1.55 3.68 9.32
CA PHE A 248 -1.01 3.55 7.97
C PHE A 248 -0.35 4.84 7.47
N ASP A 249 -0.20 5.88 8.31
CA ASP A 249 0.26 7.21 7.90
C ASP A 249 -0.41 7.69 6.60
N GLY A 250 -1.70 7.38 6.47
CA GLY A 250 -2.45 7.52 5.23
C GLY A 250 -3.31 8.77 5.19
N ASP A 251 -3.88 9.01 4.02
CA ASP A 251 -4.96 9.96 3.81
C ASP A 251 -6.04 9.39 2.89
N LYS A 252 -7.14 10.14 2.73
CA LYS A 252 -8.20 9.85 1.74
C LYS A 252 -8.76 8.43 1.83
N LEU A 253 -8.98 7.93 3.03
CA LEU A 253 -9.66 6.65 3.22
C LEU A 253 -11.02 6.63 2.51
N ALA A 254 -11.29 5.54 1.80
CA ALA A 254 -12.62 5.24 1.27
C ALA A 254 -12.97 3.77 1.53
N ALA A 255 -14.23 3.51 1.85
CA ALA A 255 -14.72 2.18 2.15
C ALA A 255 -16.03 1.89 1.40
N LEU A 256 -16.20 0.65 0.97
CA LEU A 256 -17.36 0.14 0.25
C LEU A 256 -17.85 -1.14 0.92
N PHE A 257 -19.10 -1.11 1.36
CA PHE A 257 -19.84 -2.27 1.79
C PHE A 257 -20.72 -2.71 0.61
N LEU A 258 -20.46 -3.92 0.09
CA LEU A 258 -21.17 -4.44 -1.07
C LEU A 258 -21.25 -5.97 -1.00
N GLY A 259 -22.47 -6.50 -0.94
CA GLY A 259 -22.67 -7.95 -0.84
C GLY A 259 -22.00 -8.50 0.42
N GLY A 260 -21.13 -9.50 0.31
CA GLY A 260 -20.38 -10.03 1.46
C GLY A 260 -19.12 -9.25 1.84
N ASP A 261 -18.70 -8.27 1.04
CA ASP A 261 -17.37 -7.68 1.14
C ASP A 261 -17.39 -6.25 1.70
N LEU A 262 -16.48 -5.97 2.61
CA LEU A 262 -16.00 -4.63 2.94
C LEU A 262 -14.68 -4.41 2.20
N ILE A 263 -14.66 -3.45 1.31
CA ILE A 263 -13.47 -3.05 0.57
C ILE A 263 -13.02 -1.69 1.10
N VAL A 264 -11.75 -1.56 1.48
CA VAL A 264 -11.19 -0.30 1.94
C VAL A 264 -9.99 0.06 1.07
N THR A 265 -9.97 1.29 0.58
CA THR A 265 -8.78 1.88 -0.04
C THR A 265 -8.26 2.99 0.85
N LEU A 266 -6.95 3.09 0.94
CA LEU A 266 -6.30 4.13 1.70
C LEU A 266 -5.08 4.60 0.92
N HIS A 267 -4.97 5.91 0.69
CA HIS A 267 -3.78 6.47 0.09
C HIS A 267 -2.68 6.49 1.14
N THR A 268 -1.54 5.90 0.81
CA THR A 268 -0.40 5.76 1.72
C THR A 268 0.89 5.92 0.93
N GLY A 269 2.02 6.13 1.63
CA GLY A 269 3.31 5.79 1.05
C GLY A 269 3.48 4.27 0.93
N ASN A 270 4.71 3.81 0.70
CA ASN A 270 5.02 2.39 0.86
C ASN A 270 4.74 1.95 2.30
N MET A 271 3.96 0.90 2.43
CA MET A 271 3.61 0.22 3.68
C MET A 271 4.33 -1.12 3.74
N PHE A 272 4.20 -1.84 4.86
CA PHE A 272 4.83 -3.16 5.04
C PHE A 272 6.34 -3.20 4.75
N GLU A 273 7.00 -2.05 4.85
CA GLU A 273 8.43 -1.82 4.68
C GLU A 273 9.18 -2.34 5.91
N SER A 274 9.06 -3.63 6.21
CA SER A 274 9.63 -4.22 7.43
C SER A 274 11.16 -4.21 7.43
N ALA A 275 11.79 -4.05 6.27
CA ALA A 275 13.23 -4.20 6.11
C ALA A 275 13.93 -2.99 5.47
N THR A 276 15.20 -2.82 5.86
CA THR A 276 16.12 -1.88 5.21
C THR A 276 17.54 -2.44 5.19
N LEU A 277 18.42 -1.82 4.40
CA LEU A 277 19.86 -2.12 4.44
C LEU A 277 20.52 -1.77 5.78
N SER A 278 19.83 -1.06 6.69
CA SER A 278 20.34 -0.68 8.00
C SER A 278 19.63 -1.45 9.12
N PRO A 279 20.27 -2.48 9.73
CA PRO A 279 19.66 -3.30 10.78
C PRO A 279 19.06 -2.52 11.95
N LYS A 280 19.60 -1.31 12.23
CA LYS A 280 19.14 -0.43 13.32
C LYS A 280 17.66 -0.07 13.26
N ARG A 281 17.03 -0.10 12.08
CA ARG A 281 15.61 0.27 11.90
C ARG A 281 14.68 -0.92 11.78
N ASP A 282 15.20 -2.14 11.70
CA ASP A 282 14.37 -3.35 11.49
C ASP A 282 13.32 -3.52 12.59
N ARG A 283 13.67 -3.22 13.85
CA ARG A 283 12.74 -3.28 14.99
C ARG A 283 11.64 -2.23 14.92
N GLU A 284 12.00 -1.01 14.53
CA GLU A 284 11.05 0.11 14.34
C GLU A 284 10.04 -0.24 13.24
N LEU A 285 10.55 -0.71 12.10
CA LEU A 285 9.75 -1.06 10.93
C LEU A 285 8.84 -2.27 11.20
N LEU A 286 9.37 -3.31 11.87
CA LEU A 286 8.57 -4.45 12.30
C LEU A 286 7.47 -4.05 13.28
N GLY A 287 7.78 -3.18 14.24
CA GLY A 287 6.79 -2.62 15.17
C GLY A 287 5.67 -1.87 14.45
N LYS A 288 6.02 -1.06 13.44
CA LYS A 288 5.04 -0.37 12.59
C LYS A 288 4.15 -1.36 11.84
N THR A 289 4.71 -2.39 11.23
CA THR A 289 3.92 -3.42 10.54
C THR A 289 2.97 -4.16 11.49
N ILE A 290 3.41 -4.47 12.71
CA ILE A 290 2.56 -5.08 13.74
C ILE A 290 1.41 -4.14 14.14
N ALA A 291 1.68 -2.84 14.31
CA ALA A 291 0.66 -1.85 14.63
C ALA A 291 -0.42 -1.75 13.53
N GLN A 292 0.00 -1.80 12.26
CA GLN A 292 -0.88 -1.85 11.09
C GLN A 292 -1.78 -3.09 11.09
N PHE A 293 -1.24 -4.28 11.37
CA PHE A 293 -2.06 -5.49 11.56
C PHE A 293 -3.00 -5.37 12.77
N GLY A 294 -2.56 -4.66 13.80
CA GLY A 294 -3.35 -4.39 14.98
C GLY A 294 -4.58 -3.52 14.71
N SER A 295 -4.45 -2.47 13.90
CA SER A 295 -5.58 -1.62 13.52
C SER A 295 -6.58 -2.38 12.66
N ILE A 296 -6.11 -3.20 11.71
CA ILE A 296 -6.96 -4.12 10.92
C ILE A 296 -7.74 -5.07 11.85
N THR A 297 -7.05 -5.70 12.79
CA THR A 297 -7.69 -6.67 13.71
C THR A 297 -8.76 -6.01 14.58
N LYS A 298 -8.51 -4.78 15.06
CA LYS A 298 -9.49 -3.99 15.83
C LYS A 298 -10.72 -3.64 14.98
N LEU A 299 -10.54 -3.28 13.71
CA LEU A 299 -11.64 -2.99 12.79
C LEU A 299 -12.52 -4.22 12.56
N VAL A 300 -11.92 -5.38 12.28
CA VAL A 300 -12.66 -6.64 12.04
C VAL A 300 -13.44 -7.06 13.27
N LYS A 301 -12.83 -7.04 14.46
CA LYS A 301 -13.52 -7.40 15.72
C LYS A 301 -14.74 -6.53 15.97
N LEU A 302 -14.61 -5.21 15.79
CA LEU A 302 -15.74 -4.30 15.96
C LEU A 302 -16.90 -4.65 15.01
N LEU A 303 -16.60 -5.04 13.76
CA LEU A 303 -17.61 -5.40 12.75
C LEU A 303 -18.31 -6.73 13.05
N ASN A 304 -17.61 -7.65 13.73
CA ASN A 304 -18.19 -8.94 14.14
C ASN A 304 -18.98 -8.84 15.45
N GLU A 305 -18.58 -7.98 16.39
CA GLU A 305 -19.24 -7.82 17.69
C GLU A 305 -20.63 -7.19 17.59
N ARG A 306 -20.95 -6.49 16.49
CA ARG A 306 -22.27 -5.87 16.33
C ARG A 306 -23.24 -6.83 15.62
N PRO A 307 -24.27 -7.35 16.31
CA PRO A 307 -25.24 -8.23 15.70
C PRO A 307 -26.05 -7.49 14.64
N ARG A 308 -25.83 -7.87 13.38
CA ARG A 308 -26.64 -7.46 12.23
C ARG A 308 -27.98 -8.20 12.31
N HIS A 309 -28.97 -7.55 12.94
CA HIS A 309 -30.35 -8.03 13.07
C HIS A 309 -31.19 -7.64 11.86
#